data_AF-A0A4U0UXD1-F1
#
_entry.id   AF-A0A4U0UXD1-F1
#
_cell.length_a   1.000
_cell.length_b   1.000
_cell.length_c   1.000
_cell.angle_alpha   90.00
_cell.angle_beta   90.00
_cell.angle_gamma   90.00
#
_symmetry.space_group_name_H-M   'P 1'
#
loop_
_entity.id
_entity.type
_entity.pdbx_description
1 polymer ?
#
loop_
_entity_poly.entity_id
_entity_poly.type
_entity_poly.pdbx_seq_one_letter_code
_entity_poly.pdbx_strand_id
1 'polypeptide(L)'
;SIPEALLTDCAQLTKANSIEGNKKDNVTVIYTPWSNLKKSGSMATGQVGFKDQKMVRRVYVEKRENAIVNRLNKTKVEKYPDLRQEKADREKEERRKERIAAQEK
;
A
#
# COMPACT_ATOMS: atom_id res chain seq x y z
N SER A 1 -16.11 5.95 4.47
CA SER A 1 -15.07 6.79 3.83
C SER A 1 -13.87 6.86 4.76
N ILE A 2 -12.66 7.03 4.21
CA ILE A 2 -11.47 7.21 5.05
C ILE A 2 -11.53 8.57 5.77
N PRO A 3 -11.14 8.68 7.06
CA PRO A 3 -11.06 9.96 7.75
C PRO A 3 -10.08 10.90 7.06
N GLU A 4 -10.41 12.18 7.00
CA GLU A 4 -9.59 13.19 6.30
C GLU A 4 -8.20 13.34 6.91
N ALA A 5 -8.12 13.38 8.25
CA ALA A 5 -6.83 13.44 8.94
C ALA A 5 -5.89 12.29 8.56
N LEU A 6 -6.44 11.07 8.40
CA LEU A 6 -5.66 9.90 8.01
C LEU A 6 -5.23 9.97 6.54
N LEU A 7 -6.11 10.49 5.67
CA LEU A 7 -5.79 10.72 4.26
C LEU A 7 -4.65 11.73 4.10
N THR A 8 -4.65 12.80 4.89
CA THR A 8 -3.58 13.80 4.94
C THR A 8 -2.27 13.18 5.39
N ASP A 9 -2.27 12.38 6.46
CA ASP A 9 -1.08 11.66 6.93
C ASP A 9 -0.49 10.75 5.84
N CYS A 10 -1.34 9.98 5.15
CA CYS A 10 -0.90 9.13 4.03
C CYS A 10 -0.32 9.94 2.87
N ALA A 11 -0.94 11.07 2.52
CA ALA A 11 -0.49 11.93 1.44
C ALA A 11 0.87 12.59 1.77
N GLN A 12 1.06 13.05 3.01
CA GLN A 12 2.33 13.60 3.49
C GLN A 12 3.44 12.55 3.46
N LEU A 13 3.17 11.33 3.92
CA LEU A 13 4.13 10.24 3.89
C LEU A 13 4.50 9.85 2.45
N THR A 14 3.53 9.83 1.54
CA THR A 14 3.74 9.52 0.11
C THR A 14 4.62 10.59 -0.55
N LYS A 15 4.35 11.87 -0.29
CA LYS A 15 5.17 12.97 -0.79
C LYS A 15 6.60 12.87 -0.28
N ALA A 16 6.80 12.62 1.01
CA ALA A 16 8.12 12.54 1.63
C ALA A 16 8.99 11.40 1.09
N ASN A 17 8.38 10.28 0.68
CA ASN A 17 9.08 9.10 0.14
C ASN A 17 9.16 9.07 -1.39
N SER A 18 8.60 10.07 -2.08
CA SER A 18 8.68 10.17 -3.54
C SER A 18 10.02 10.78 -3.96
N ILE A 19 10.74 10.12 -4.87
CA ILE A 19 12.05 10.59 -5.39
C ILE A 19 11.93 11.99 -6.00
N GLU A 20 10.89 12.22 -6.80
CA GLU A 20 10.62 13.49 -7.46
C GLU A 20 9.68 14.38 -6.62
N GLY A 21 8.62 13.79 -6.07
CA GLY A 21 7.59 14.54 -5.34
C GLY A 21 8.10 15.21 -4.06
N ASN A 22 9.12 14.65 -3.40
CA ASN A 22 9.71 15.28 -2.22
C ASN A 22 10.47 16.58 -2.55
N LYS A 23 10.93 16.74 -3.80
CA LYS A 23 11.67 17.93 -4.24
C LYS A 23 10.76 19.05 -4.74
N LYS A 24 9.46 18.77 -4.93
CA LYS A 24 8.47 19.75 -5.39
C LYS A 24 7.78 20.43 -4.21
N ASP A 25 7.55 21.74 -4.33
CA ASP A 25 6.88 22.53 -3.30
C ASP A 25 5.51 21.96 -2.96
N ASN A 26 4.73 21.64 -3.99
CA ASN A 26 3.39 21.07 -3.93
C ASN A 26 3.28 19.79 -4.80
N VAL A 27 2.43 18.84 -4.41
CA VAL A 27 2.17 17.61 -5.19
C VAL A 27 0.70 17.21 -5.05
N THR A 28 0.10 16.73 -6.14
CA THR A 28 -1.21 16.05 -6.07
C THR A 28 -0.98 14.55 -5.90
N VAL A 29 -1.42 13.99 -4.78
CA VAL A 29 -1.38 12.56 -4.49
C VAL A 29 -2.69 11.91 -4.91
N ILE A 30 -2.59 10.75 -5.54
CA ILE A 30 -3.74 9.96 -5.95
C ILE A 30 -4.13 8.98 -4.85
N TYR A 31 -5.37 9.06 -4.39
CA TYR A 31 -5.99 8.08 -3.51
C TYR A 31 -7.02 7.26 -4.28
N THR A 32 -6.81 5.94 -4.33
CA THR A 32 -7.74 5.00 -4.97
C THR A 32 -7.75 3.67 -4.21
N PRO A 33 -8.89 2.96 -4.15
CA PRO A 33 -8.94 1.60 -3.63
C PRO A 33 -8.08 0.63 -4.47
N TRP A 34 -7.55 -0.41 -3.81
CA TRP A 34 -6.72 -1.44 -4.45
C TRP A 34 -7.46 -2.18 -5.59
N SER A 35 -8.78 -2.38 -5.44
CA SER A 35 -9.63 -3.05 -6.42
C SER A 35 -9.71 -2.32 -7.76
N ASN A 36 -9.45 -1.00 -7.76
CA ASN A 36 -9.43 -0.14 -8.95
C ASN A 36 -8.07 -0.15 -9.69
N LEU A 37 -7.04 -0.77 -9.13
CA LEU A 37 -5.74 -0.87 -9.81
C LEU A 37 -5.84 -1.83 -11.00
N LYS A 38 -5.28 -1.40 -12.14
CA LYS A 38 -5.14 -2.18 -13.36
C LYS A 38 -3.67 -2.48 -13.61
N LYS A 39 -3.34 -3.77 -13.71
CA LYS A 39 -2.00 -4.23 -14.11
C LYS A 39 -2.15 -5.17 -15.31
N SER A 40 -1.43 -4.90 -16.40
CA SER A 40 -1.28 -5.81 -17.53
C SER A 40 0.11 -6.42 -17.55
N GLY A 41 0.26 -7.59 -18.18
CA GLY A 41 1.55 -8.29 -18.29
C GLY A 41 2.62 -7.49 -19.05
N SER A 42 2.21 -6.55 -19.90
CA SER A 42 3.11 -5.65 -20.64
C SER A 42 3.62 -4.45 -19.84
N MET A 43 3.11 -4.19 -18.63
CA MET A 43 3.50 -3.01 -17.85
C MET A 43 4.77 -3.25 -17.04
N ALA A 44 5.69 -2.28 -17.07
CA ALA A 44 6.93 -2.32 -16.31
C ALA A 44 6.69 -2.49 -14.81
N THR A 45 7.65 -3.07 -14.09
CA THR A 45 7.58 -3.23 -12.63
C THR A 45 7.32 -1.88 -11.95
N GLY A 46 6.35 -1.84 -11.04
CA GLY A 46 5.90 -0.60 -10.38
C GLY A 46 4.90 0.25 -11.17
N GLN A 47 4.76 0.04 -12.49
CA GLN A 47 3.74 0.73 -13.28
C GLN A 47 2.35 0.12 -13.06
N VAL A 48 1.36 0.97 -12.78
CA VAL A 48 -0.04 0.60 -12.62
C VAL A 48 -0.94 1.62 -13.33
N GLY A 49 -2.10 1.19 -13.80
CA GLY A 49 -3.17 2.05 -14.28
C GLY A 49 -4.41 1.98 -13.38
N PHE A 50 -5.49 2.64 -13.79
CA PHE A 50 -6.78 2.62 -13.10
C PHE A 50 -7.85 2.01 -13.99
N LYS A 51 -8.81 1.25 -13.42
CA LYS A 51 -9.96 0.69 -14.14
C LYS A 51 -11.03 1.76 -14.37
N ASP A 52 -11.38 2.51 -13.32
CA ASP A 52 -12.34 3.61 -13.33
C ASP A 52 -11.71 4.89 -12.76
N GLN A 53 -11.77 5.97 -13.55
CA GLN A 53 -11.28 7.29 -13.16
C GLN A 53 -12.19 7.98 -12.14
N LYS A 54 -13.47 7.61 -12.03
CA LYS A 54 -14.40 8.19 -11.04
C LYS A 54 -14.07 7.79 -9.61
N MET A 55 -13.42 6.65 -9.43
CA MET A 55 -12.96 6.17 -8.11
C MET A 55 -11.62 6.76 -7.69
N VAL A 56 -10.99 7.58 -8.55
CA VAL A 56 -9.73 8.27 -8.27
C VAL A 56 -10.02 9.57 -7.54
N ARG A 57 -9.52 9.70 -6.32
CA ARG A 57 -9.54 10.95 -5.56
C ARG A 57 -8.19 11.63 -5.65
N ARG A 58 -8.20 12.93 -5.87
CA ARG A 58 -6.99 13.76 -5.94
C ARG A 58 -6.86 14.54 -4.64
N VAL A 59 -5.77 14.33 -3.92
CA VAL A 59 -5.44 15.00 -2.67
C VAL A 59 -4.32 15.98 -2.96
N TYR A 60 -4.60 17.27 -2.85
CA TYR A 60 -3.60 18.29 -3.06
C TYR A 60 -2.80 18.54 -1.78
N VAL A 61 -1.48 18.40 -1.86
CA VAL A 61 -0.56 18.65 -0.74
C VAL A 61 0.25 19.88 -1.07
N GLU A 62 -0.12 21.00 -0.45
CA GLU A 62 0.51 22.32 -0.66
C GLU A 62 1.98 22.33 -0.26
N LYS A 63 2.30 21.79 0.91
CA LYS A 63 3.65 21.75 1.46
C LYS A 63 3.86 20.48 2.28
N ARG A 64 5.12 20.07 2.40
CA ARG A 64 5.49 18.96 3.26
C ARG A 64 5.44 19.38 4.72
N GLU A 65 4.78 18.58 5.55
CA GLU A 65 4.73 18.79 6.99
C GLU A 65 5.64 17.79 7.72
N ASN A 66 6.81 18.27 8.15
CA ASN A 66 7.81 17.43 8.83
C ASN A 66 7.32 16.85 10.17
N ALA A 67 6.46 17.55 10.89
CA ALA A 67 5.91 17.07 12.16
C ALA A 67 5.12 15.77 11.99
N ILE A 68 4.30 15.68 10.94
CA ILE A 68 3.49 14.49 10.61
C ILE A 68 4.41 13.33 10.24
N VAL A 69 5.36 13.55 9.33
CA VAL A 69 6.29 12.50 8.86
C VAL A 69 7.14 11.97 10.02
N ASN A 70 7.66 12.85 10.87
CA ASN A 70 8.47 12.47 12.02
C ASN A 70 7.67 11.67 13.05
N ARG A 71 6.40 12.05 13.30
CA ARG A 71 5.50 11.27 14.16
C ARG A 71 5.28 9.86 13.62
N LEU A 72 5.01 9.72 12.32
CA LEU A 72 4.78 8.42 11.67
C LEU A 72 6.03 7.54 11.67
N ASN A 73 7.20 8.13 11.43
CA ASN A 73 8.45 7.36 11.45
C ASN A 73 8.82 6.86 12.85
N LYS A 74 8.43 7.57 13.92
CA LYS A 74 8.64 7.11 15.30
C LYS A 74 7.86 5.84 15.64
N THR A 75 6.71 5.62 14.99
CA THR A 75 5.87 4.43 15.22
C THR A 75 6.18 3.30 14.24
N LYS A 76 7.12 3.51 13.30
CA LYS A 76 7.50 2.51 12.31
C LYS A 76 8.24 1.36 12.98
N VAL A 77 7.69 0.15 12.86
CA VAL A 77 8.35 -1.09 13.26
C VAL A 77 8.67 -1.87 11.99
N GLU A 78 9.96 -2.04 11.69
CA GLU A 78 10.39 -2.87 10.57
C GLU A 78 10.61 -4.30 11.07
N LYS A 79 9.90 -5.24 10.45
CA LYS A 79 10.13 -6.68 10.61
C LYS A 79 10.67 -7.19 9.28
N TYR A 80 11.63 -8.10 9.35
CA TYR A 80 12.22 -8.78 8.20
C TYR A 80 11.90 -10.27 8.27
N PRO A 81 10.61 -10.67 8.13
CA PRO A 81 10.26 -12.08 8.10
C PRO A 81 10.75 -12.72 6.79
N ASP A 82 11.14 -14.00 6.87
CA ASP A 82 11.38 -14.80 5.67
C ASP A 82 10.04 -15.15 5.01
N LEU A 83 9.67 -14.35 4.01
CA LEU A 83 8.42 -14.52 3.27
C LEU A 83 8.32 -15.87 2.54
N ARG A 84 9.45 -16.51 2.20
CA ARG A 84 9.43 -17.84 1.59
C ARG A 84 9.03 -18.90 2.61
N GLN A 85 9.59 -18.81 3.81
CA GLN A 85 9.28 -19.74 4.90
C GLN A 85 7.82 -19.59 5.36
N GLU A 86 7.34 -18.37 5.59
CA GLU A 86 5.95 -18.14 5.98
C GLU A 86 4.94 -18.66 4.95
N LYS A 87 5.25 -18.51 3.65
CA LYS A 87 4.42 -19.05 2.57
C LYS A 87 4.41 -20.58 2.59
N ALA A 88 5.57 -21.21 2.73
CA ALA A 88 5.70 -22.67 2.78
C ALA A 88 4.96 -23.27 3.98
N ASP A 89 5.04 -22.62 5.14
CA ASP A 89 4.35 -23.04 6.36
C ASP A 89 2.84 -22.93 6.19
N ARG A 90 2.34 -21.82 5.61
CA ARG A 90 0.90 -21.66 5.34
C ARG A 90 0.37 -22.71 4.36
N GLU A 91 1.11 -23.00 3.28
CA GLU A 91 0.76 -24.04 2.31
C GLU A 91 0.79 -25.45 2.92
N LYS A 92 1.65 -25.69 3.92
CA LYS A 92 1.72 -26.96 4.66
C LYS A 92 0.54 -27.12 5.60
N GLU A 93 0.13 -26.05 6.29
CA GLU A 93 -1.06 -26.04 7.14
C GLU A 93 -2.34 -26.24 6.33
N GLU A 94 -2.49 -25.57 5.19
CA GLU A 94 -3.64 -25.75 4.29
C GLU A 94 -3.75 -27.21 3.83
N ARG A 95 -2.64 -27.81 3.36
CA ARG A 95 -2.60 -29.24 3.01
C ARG A 95 -2.92 -30.17 4.17
N ARG A 96 -2.51 -29.81 5.40
CA ARG A 96 -2.84 -30.59 6.60
C ARG A 96 -4.34 -30.52 6.90
N LYS A 97 -4.95 -29.34 6.79
CA LYS A 97 -6.40 -29.16 6.98
C LYS A 97 -7.21 -29.91 5.93
N GLU A 98 -6.80 -29.85 4.66
CA GLU A 98 -7.43 -30.62 3.58
C GLU A 98 -7.37 -32.14 3.83
N ARG A 99 -6.23 -32.65 4.31
CA ARG A 99 -6.08 -34.07 4.65
C ARG A 99 -6.99 -34.49 5.80
N ILE A 100 -7.11 -33.68 6.85
CA ILE A 100 -7.99 -33.96 7.99
C ILE A 100 -9.46 -33.95 7.54
N ALA A 101 -9.87 -32.93 6.78
CA ALA A 101 -11.23 -32.83 6.24
C ALA A 101 -11.59 -33.98 5.29
N ALA A 102 -10.61 -34.55 4.58
CA ALA A 102 -10.81 -35.73 3.74
C ALA A 102 -10.85 -37.05 4.53
N GLN A 103 -10.35 -37.10 5.76
CA GLN A 103 -10.40 -38.27 6.65
C GLN A 103 -11.64 -38.27 7.56
N GLU A 104 -12.23 -37.10 7.84
CA GLU A 104 -13.49 -36.96 8.58
C GLU A 104 -14.74 -37.15 7.71
N LYS A 105 -14.56 -37.43 6.41
CA LYS A 105 -15.63 -37.67 5.44
C LYS A 105 -15.65 -39.13 5.01
#